data_AF-A0A395YFP6-F1
#
_entry.id   AF-A0A395YFP6-F1
#
_cell.length_a   1.000
_cell.length_b   1.000
_cell.length_c   1.000
_cell.angle_alpha   90.00
_cell.angle_beta   90.00
_cell.angle_gamma   90.00
#
_symmetry.space_group_name_H-M   'P 1'
#
loop_
_entity.id
_entity.type
_entity.pdbx_description
1 polymer ?
#
loop_
_entity_poly.entity_id
_entity_poly.type
_entity_poly.pdbx_seq_one_letter_code
_entity_poly.pdbx_strand_id
1 'polypeptide(L)' 'MINKDRLFNRLMELGQIGNTEDGVYCMALSKEENEAHALVKKYMEEAGMTVHMDA' A
#
# COMPACT_ATOMS: atom_id res chain seq x y z
N MET A 1 -16.17 -1.51 -16.04
CA MET A 1 -15.65 -0.16 -15.72
C MET A 1 -15.11 -0.20 -14.29
N ILE A 2 -13.94 0.36 -14.01
CA ILE A 2 -13.38 0.36 -12.64
C ILE A 2 -13.97 1.48 -11.79
N ASN A 3 -14.03 1.30 -10.47
CA ASN A 3 -14.33 2.39 -9.52
C ASN A 3 -13.07 3.26 -9.36
N LYS A 4 -13.08 4.44 -9.98
CA LYS A 4 -11.94 5.38 -9.99
C LYS A 4 -11.66 5.98 -8.62
N ASP A 5 -12.71 6.27 -7.85
CA ASP A 5 -12.58 6.88 -6.52
C ASP A 5 -11.91 5.92 -5.56
N ARG A 6 -12.30 4.64 -5.58
CA ARG A 6 -11.65 3.59 -4.78
C ARG A 6 -10.17 3.48 -5.13
N LEU A 7 -9.81 3.52 -6.40
CA LEU A 7 -8.42 3.43 -6.84
C LEU A 7 -7.63 4.65 -6.37
N PHE A 8 -8.13 5.86 -6.63
CA PHE A 8 -7.46 7.09 -6.26
C PHE A 8 -7.28 7.22 -4.75
N ASN A 9 -8.30 6.90 -3.96
CA ASN A 9 -8.21 6.94 -2.50
C ASN A 9 -7.14 5.98 -1.96
N ARG A 10 -7.06 4.75 -2.48
CA ARG A 10 -6.03 3.78 -2.08
C ARG A 10 -4.62 4.22 -2.52
N LEU A 11 -4.47 4.87 -3.68
CA LEU A 11 -3.20 5.46 -4.10
C LEU A 11 -2.76 6.59 -3.17
N MET A 12 -3.68 7.48 -2.76
CA MET A 12 -3.37 8.58 -1.85
C MET A 12 -3.04 8.09 -0.44
N GLU A 13 -3.76 7.08 0.07
CA GLU A 13 -3.49 6.46 1.37
C GLU A 13 -2.13 5.77 1.40
N LEU A 14 -1.84 4.93 0.39
CA LEU A 14 -0.53 4.27 0.26
C LEU A 14 0.61 5.29 0.13
N GLY A 15 0.39 6.36 -0.65
CA GLY A 15 1.37 7.42 -0.86
C GLY A 15 1.69 8.26 0.38
N GLN A 16 0.96 8.12 1.49
CA GLN A 16 1.35 8.74 2.77
C GLN A 16 2.50 8.00 3.46
N ILE A 17 2.69 6.72 3.15
CA ILE A 17 3.73 5.90 3.78
C ILE A 17 5.08 6.27 3.16
N GLY A 18 6.02 6.75 3.98
CA GLY A 18 7.30 7.27 3.52
C GLY A 18 7.22 8.63 2.83
N ASN A 19 6.08 9.35 2.95
CA ASN A 19 5.92 10.66 2.35
C ASN A 19 6.81 11.71 3.04
N THR A 20 7.45 12.53 2.22
CA THR A 20 8.34 13.63 2.60
C THR A 20 8.05 14.84 1.71
N GLU A 21 8.67 15.99 1.98
CA GLU A 21 8.45 17.21 1.20
C GLU A 21 8.76 17.05 -0.30
N ASP A 22 9.71 16.16 -0.66
CA ASP A 22 10.19 15.96 -2.03
C ASP A 22 9.66 14.68 -2.70
N GLY A 23 8.78 13.93 -2.03
CA GLY A 23 8.19 12.69 -2.55
C GLY A 23 8.17 11.54 -1.55
N VAL A 24 8.13 10.31 -2.04
CA VAL A 24 8.00 9.10 -1.22
C VAL A 24 9.32 8.34 -1.17
N TYR A 25 9.84 8.11 0.04
CA TYR A 25 10.98 7.25 0.31
C TYR A 25 10.49 5.96 0.97
N CYS A 26 10.43 4.89 0.18
CA CYS A 26 10.05 3.56 0.63
C CYS A 26 11.15 2.58 0.16
N MET A 27 12.22 2.49 0.95
CA MET A 27 13.37 1.66 0.60
C MET A 27 13.07 0.18 0.87
N ALA A 28 13.65 -0.70 0.07
CA ALA A 28 13.49 -2.14 0.28
C ALA A 28 13.91 -2.56 1.70
N LEU A 29 13.09 -3.40 2.32
CA LEU A 29 13.21 -3.93 3.68
C LEU A 29 13.13 -2.87 4.78
N SER A 30 12.69 -1.65 4.46
CA SER A 30 12.53 -0.58 5.45
C SER A 30 11.25 -0.75 6.27
N LYS A 31 11.09 0.09 7.28
CA LYS A 31 9.84 0.15 8.07
C LYS A 31 8.66 0.56 7.20
N GLU A 32 8.88 1.55 6.33
CA GLU A 32 7.89 2.10 5.40
C GLU A 32 7.43 1.03 4.41
N GLU A 33 8.34 0.21 3.85
CA GLU A 33 7.93 -0.89 2.96
C GLU A 33 7.09 -1.93 3.70
N ASN A 34 7.46 -2.29 4.94
CA ASN A 34 6.66 -3.21 5.75
C ASN A 34 5.26 -2.66 6.04
N GLU A 35 5.13 -1.36 6.29
CA GLU A 35 3.84 -0.68 6.47
C GLU A 35 3.02 -0.67 5.16
N ALA A 36 3.67 -0.40 4.02
CA ALA A 36 3.04 -0.44 2.71
C ALA A 36 2.53 -1.84 2.36
N HIS A 37 3.34 -2.88 2.58
CA HIS A 37 2.93 -4.28 2.40
C HIS A 37 1.74 -4.64 3.30
N ALA A 38 1.76 -4.22 4.57
CA ALA A 38 0.64 -4.46 5.49
C ALA A 38 -0.66 -3.79 5.01
N LEU A 39 -0.59 -2.56 4.52
CA LEU A 39 -1.76 -1.83 3.99
C LEU A 39 -2.32 -2.50 2.73
N VAL A 40 -1.46 -2.85 1.77
CA VAL A 40 -1.91 -3.49 0.53
C VAL A 40 -2.41 -4.91 0.80
N LYS A 41 -1.79 -5.65 1.73
CA LYS A 41 -2.31 -6.94 2.21
C LYS A 41 -3.73 -6.80 2.73
N LYS A 42 -4.01 -5.81 3.58
CA LYS A 42 -5.38 -5.53 4.06
C LYS A 42 -6.35 -5.28 2.91
N TYR A 43 -5.96 -4.48 1.91
CA TYR A 43 -6.80 -4.26 0.73
C TYR A 43 -7.11 -5.52 -0.08
N MET A 44 -6.17 -6.46 -0.13
CA MET A 44 -6.34 -7.77 -0.78
C MET A 44 -7.28 -8.67 0.04
N GLU A 45 -7.09 -8.73 1.35
CA GLU A 45 -7.94 -9.49 2.27
C GLU A 45 -9.39 -8.97 2.26
N GLU A 46 -9.60 -7.65 2.25
CA GLU A 46 -10.91 -7.00 2.07
C GLU A 46 -11.58 -7.36 0.75
N ALA A 47 -10.78 -7.66 -0.29
CA ALA A 47 -11.29 -8.12 -1.58
C ALA A 47 -11.60 -9.63 -1.59
N GLY A 48 -11.43 -10.32 -0.47
CA GLY A 48 -11.68 -11.75 -0.31
C GLY A 48 -10.53 -12.66 -0.72
N MET A 49 -9.30 -12.12 -0.82
CA MET A 49 -8.12 -12.90 -1.16
C MET A 49 -7.47 -13.52 0.09
N THR A 50 -6.85 -14.69 -0.07
CA THR A 50 -5.88 -15.23 0.90
C THR A 50 -4.49 -14.74 0.51
N VAL A 51 -3.78 -14.08 1.42
CA VAL A 51 -2.50 -13.42 1.14
C VAL A 51 -1.36 -14.07 1.92
N HIS A 52 -0.23 -14.29 1.25
CA HIS A 52 1.00 -14.80 1.84
C HIS A 52 2.20 -13.98 1.33
N MET A 53 3.25 -13.87 2.15
CA MET A 53 4.54 -13.28 1.78
C MET A 53 5.58 -14.39 1.94
N ASP A 54 6.37 -14.63 0.90
CA ASP A 54 7.45 -15.60 0.94
C ASP A 54 8.64 -15.08 1.77
N ALA A 55 9.61 -15.96 1.99
CA ALA A 55 10.80 -15.71 2.79
C ALA A 55 11.99 -15.32 1.90
#